data_AF-A0A975EZZ7-F1
#
_entry.id   AF-A0A975EZZ7-F1
#
_cell.length_a   1.000
_cell.length_b   1.000
_cell.length_c   1.000
_cell.angle_alpha   90.00
_cell.angle_beta   90.00
_cell.angle_gamma   90.00
#
_symmetry.space_group_name_H-M   'P 1'
#
loop_
_entity.id
_entity.type
_entity.pdbx_description
1 polymer ?
#
loop_
_entity_poly.entity_id
_entity_poly.type
_entity_poly.pdbx_seq_one_letter_code
_entity_poly.pdbx_strand_id
1 'polypeptide(L)'
;MGKFTDQVKDYLDKGVAASKVALDKAGTVVQGLGELGVLKFEHKKLSSDKKKTLQKLGSEVYSLSSVKGAEQISFEDEKISGIIKELKSLDKEISKREKKIKAMEETGKK
;
A
#
# COMPACT_ATOMS: atom_id res chain seq x y z
N MET A 1 31.75 47.98 -20.73
CA MET A 1 30.60 47.19 -21.24
C MET A 1 30.70 45.77 -20.68
N GLY A 2 30.14 45.49 -19.49
CA GLY A 2 30.26 44.14 -18.88
C GLY A 2 29.11 43.80 -17.93
N LYS A 3 28.70 44.77 -17.11
CA LYS A 3 27.64 44.56 -16.10
C LYS A 3 26.28 44.10 -16.65
N PHE A 4 25.89 44.53 -17.86
CA PHE A 4 24.57 44.19 -18.42
C PHE A 4 24.53 42.75 -18.95
N THR A 5 25.59 42.30 -19.63
CA THR A 5 25.76 40.92 -20.08
C THR A 5 25.93 39.95 -18.91
N ASP A 6 26.66 40.35 -17.86
CA ASP A 6 26.82 39.54 -16.65
C ASP A 6 25.49 39.40 -15.89
N GLN A 7 24.69 40.48 -15.81
CA GLN A 7 23.35 40.43 -15.22
C GLN A 7 22.40 39.52 -16.02
N VAL A 8 22.37 39.64 -17.35
CA VAL A 8 21.52 38.80 -18.20
C VAL A 8 21.91 37.32 -18.08
N LYS A 9 23.21 37.01 -18.00
CA LYS A 9 23.71 35.65 -17.80
C LYS A 9 23.30 35.09 -16.44
N ASP A 10 23.43 35.88 -15.37
CA ASP A 10 23.03 35.48 -14.01
C ASP A 10 21.51 35.25 -13.89
N TYR A 11 20.68 36.04 -14.58
CA TYR A 11 19.23 35.79 -14.65
C TYR A 11 18.86 34.52 -15.42
N LEU A 12 19.56 34.25 -16.52
CA LEU A 12 19.39 33.00 -17.30
C LEU A 12 19.80 31.77 -16.48
N ASP A 13 20.97 31.82 -15.84
CA ASP A 13 21.48 30.73 -15.01
C ASP A 13 20.55 30.47 -13.81
N LYS A 14 20.00 31.52 -13.18
CA LYS A 14 18.97 31.41 -12.13
C LYS A 14 17.64 30.85 -12.66
N GLY A 15 17.22 31.23 -13.85
CA GLY A 15 16.02 30.71 -14.50
C GLY A 15 16.12 29.22 -14.79
N VAL A 16 17.24 28.78 -15.36
CA VAL A 16 17.53 27.37 -15.63
C VAL A 16 17.61 26.56 -14.33
N ALA A 17 18.28 27.10 -13.30
CA ALA A 17 18.36 26.45 -11.99
C ALA A 17 16.97 26.31 -11.33
N ALA A 18 16.14 27.35 -11.37
CA ALA A 18 14.78 27.33 -10.84
C ALA A 18 13.88 26.33 -11.58
N SER A 19 13.95 26.28 -12.92
CA SER A 19 13.22 25.31 -13.73
C SER A 19 13.65 23.87 -13.42
N LYS A 20 14.96 23.62 -13.23
CA LYS A 20 15.46 22.30 -12.86
C LYS A 20 14.94 21.87 -11.48
N VAL A 21 15.00 22.75 -10.48
CA VAL A 21 14.46 22.47 -9.14
C VAL A 21 12.95 22.22 -9.18
N ALA A 22 12.20 22.97 -9.98
CA ALA A 22 10.76 22.76 -10.15
C ALA A 22 10.44 21.42 -10.84
N LEU A 23 11.20 21.06 -11.87
CA LEU A 23 11.07 19.79 -12.59
C LEU A 23 11.41 18.60 -11.68
N ASP A 24 12.49 18.69 -10.90
CA ASP A 24 12.91 17.65 -9.96
C ASP A 24 11.87 17.47 -8.83
N LYS A 25 11.30 18.58 -8.32
CA LYS A 25 10.18 18.53 -7.38
C LYS A 25 8.91 17.94 -7.98
N ALA A 26 8.57 18.29 -9.23
CA ALA A 26 7.41 17.72 -9.91
C ALA A 26 7.58 16.21 -10.15
N GLY A 27 8.77 15.79 -10.58
CA GLY A 27 9.11 14.37 -10.80
C GLY A 27 9.01 13.54 -9.51
N THR A 28 9.56 14.05 -8.40
CA THR A 28 9.49 13.38 -7.10
C THR A 28 8.06 13.26 -6.56
N VAL A 29 7.22 14.29 -6.74
CA VAL A 29 5.80 14.24 -6.36
C VAL A 29 5.03 13.21 -7.21
N VAL A 30 5.20 13.22 -8.53
CA VAL A 30 4.53 12.26 -9.43
C VAL A 30 4.95 10.81 -9.14
N GLN A 31 6.25 10.58 -8.90
CA GLN A 31 6.74 9.25 -8.52
C GLN A 31 6.11 8.79 -7.20
N GLY A 32 6.05 9.65 -6.18
CA GLY A 32 5.41 9.35 -4.90
C GLY A 32 3.92 9.01 -5.02
N LEU A 33 3.18 9.69 -5.91
CA LEU A 33 1.77 9.37 -6.20
C LEU A 33 1.61 8.01 -6.89
N GLY A 34 2.50 7.68 -7.81
CA GLY A 34 2.53 6.38 -8.48
C GLY A 34 2.77 5.23 -7.48
N GLU A 35 3.78 5.37 -6.64
CA GLU A 35 4.11 4.40 -5.58
C GLU A 35 2.96 4.24 -4.58
N LEU A 36 2.33 5.35 -4.15
CA LEU A 36 1.15 5.33 -3.29
C LEU A 36 -0.04 4.62 -3.94
N GLY A 37 -0.27 4.85 -5.23
CA GLY A 37 -1.31 4.19 -6.01
C GLY A 37 -1.14 2.67 -6.03
N VAL A 38 0.09 2.21 -6.28
CA VAL A 38 0.45 0.78 -6.23
C VAL A 38 0.19 0.20 -4.84
N LEU A 39 0.64 0.87 -3.77
CA LEU A 39 0.41 0.41 -2.40
C LEU A 39 -1.07 0.31 -2.04
N LYS A 40 -1.89 1.28 -2.45
CA LYS A 40 -3.36 1.26 -2.24
C LYS A 40 -4.02 0.11 -3.00
N PHE A 41 -3.57 -0.14 -4.23
CA PHE A 41 -4.06 -1.28 -5.01
C PHE A 41 -3.71 -2.62 -4.34
N GLU A 42 -2.45 -2.79 -3.91
CA GLU A 42 -2.01 -3.99 -3.18
C GLU A 42 -2.82 -4.19 -1.90
N HIS A 43 -3.03 -3.14 -1.11
CA HIS A 43 -3.84 -3.20 0.12
C HIS A 43 -5.27 -3.64 -0.16
N LYS A 44 -5.90 -3.06 -1.20
CA LYS A 44 -7.26 -3.44 -1.62
C LYS A 44 -7.33 -4.90 -2.06
N LYS A 45 -6.33 -5.37 -2.81
CA LYS A 45 -6.24 -6.78 -3.22
C LYS A 45 -6.12 -7.70 -2.00
N LEU A 46 -5.18 -7.44 -1.09
CA LEU A 46 -4.99 -8.22 0.14
C LEU A 46 -6.26 -8.25 0.99
N SER A 47 -6.95 -7.12 1.11
CA SER A 47 -8.22 -7.02 1.83
C SER A 47 -9.34 -7.83 1.17
N SER A 48 -9.39 -7.87 -0.17
CA SER A 48 -10.30 -8.73 -0.92
C SER A 48 -9.99 -10.22 -0.70
N ASP A 49 -8.71 -10.58 -0.72
CA ASP A 49 -8.28 -11.96 -0.50
C ASP A 49 -8.58 -12.40 0.95
N LYS A 50 -8.35 -11.54 1.96
CA LYS A 50 -8.79 -11.78 3.34
C LYS A 50 -10.29 -12.05 3.44
N LYS A 51 -11.12 -11.25 2.75
CA LYS A 51 -12.58 -11.47 2.73
C LYS A 51 -12.93 -12.84 2.16
N LYS A 52 -12.32 -13.24 1.05
CA LYS A 52 -12.54 -14.58 0.45
C LYS A 52 -12.09 -15.69 1.39
N THR A 53 -10.94 -15.56 2.03
CA THR A 53 -10.42 -16.57 2.97
C THR A 53 -11.29 -16.66 4.22
N LEU A 54 -11.86 -15.56 4.70
CA LEU A 54 -12.85 -15.56 5.77
C LEU A 54 -14.14 -16.27 5.36
N GLN A 55 -14.60 -16.07 4.12
CA GLN A 55 -15.75 -16.81 3.58
C GLN A 55 -15.47 -18.32 3.53
N LYS A 56 -14.27 -18.73 3.08
CA LYS A 56 -13.85 -20.14 3.11
C LYS A 56 -13.90 -20.72 4.52
N LEU A 57 -13.41 -19.98 5.52
CA LEU A 57 -13.48 -20.41 6.92
C LEU A 57 -14.94 -20.62 7.36
N GLY A 58 -15.81 -19.66 7.09
CA GLY A 58 -17.24 -19.76 7.41
C GLY A 58 -17.91 -20.96 6.74
N SER A 59 -17.60 -21.22 5.47
CA SER A 59 -18.12 -22.38 4.74
C SER A 59 -17.64 -23.70 5.35
N GLU A 60 -16.37 -23.83 5.72
CA GLU A 60 -15.85 -25.06 6.33
C GLU A 60 -16.46 -25.28 7.73
N VAL A 61 -16.55 -24.24 8.55
CA VAL A 61 -17.19 -24.27 9.87
C VAL A 61 -18.67 -24.68 9.75
N TYR A 62 -19.39 -24.11 8.79
CA TYR A 62 -20.78 -24.49 8.52
C TYR A 62 -20.89 -25.95 8.07
N SER A 63 -20.01 -26.41 7.17
CA SER A 63 -19.99 -27.81 6.73
C SER A 63 -19.73 -28.78 7.89
N LEU A 64 -18.74 -28.48 8.73
CA LEU A 64 -18.40 -29.32 9.88
C LEU A 64 -19.57 -29.39 10.88
N SER A 65 -20.15 -28.25 11.25
CA SER A 65 -21.23 -28.19 12.23
C SER A 65 -22.57 -28.71 11.71
N SER A 66 -23.02 -28.26 10.54
CA SER A 66 -24.39 -28.47 10.07
C SER A 66 -24.54 -29.66 9.13
N VAL A 67 -23.51 -30.02 8.38
CA VAL A 67 -23.57 -31.13 7.41
C VAL A 67 -22.99 -32.41 8.01
N LYS A 68 -21.84 -32.31 8.69
CA LYS A 68 -21.17 -33.46 9.31
C LYS A 68 -21.60 -33.68 10.76
N GLY A 69 -22.36 -32.76 11.35
CA GLY A 69 -22.89 -32.89 12.71
C GLY A 69 -21.84 -32.79 13.81
N ALA A 70 -20.71 -32.12 13.56
CA ALA A 70 -19.69 -31.94 14.59
C ALA A 70 -20.18 -30.94 15.66
N GLU A 71 -20.32 -31.40 16.90
CA GLU A 71 -20.71 -30.56 18.03
C GLU A 71 -19.62 -29.56 18.44
N GLN A 72 -18.36 -29.88 18.14
CA GLN A 72 -17.20 -29.05 18.43
C GLN A 72 -16.27 -28.99 17.23
N ILE A 73 -15.69 -27.81 17.00
CA ILE A 73 -14.71 -27.56 15.95
C ILE A 73 -13.40 -27.18 16.61
N SER A 74 -12.36 -28.00 16.42
CA SER A 74 -11.03 -27.72 16.94
C SER A 74 -10.27 -26.75 16.02
N PHE A 75 -9.51 -25.84 16.65
CA PHE A 75 -8.53 -25.00 15.97
C PHE A 75 -7.29 -25.78 15.49
N GLU A 76 -7.10 -27.03 15.93
CA GLU A 76 -6.06 -27.94 15.44
C GLU A 76 -6.48 -28.72 14.19
N ASP A 77 -7.76 -28.69 13.80
CA ASP A 77 -8.21 -29.30 12.55
C ASP A 77 -7.36 -28.78 11.39
N GLU A 78 -6.85 -29.68 10.56
CA GLU A 78 -5.84 -29.34 9.55
C GLU A 78 -6.34 -28.26 8.58
N LYS A 79 -7.62 -28.33 8.19
CA LYS A 79 -8.22 -27.35 7.28
C LYS A 79 -8.48 -26.03 7.99
N ILE A 80 -9.08 -26.07 9.18
CA ILE A 80 -9.39 -24.86 9.96
C ILE A 80 -8.09 -24.12 10.32
N SER A 81 -7.10 -24.84 10.84
CA SER A 81 -5.80 -24.29 11.22
C SER A 81 -5.06 -23.69 10.02
N GLY A 82 -5.13 -24.32 8.84
CA GLY A 82 -4.58 -23.81 7.59
C GLY A 82 -5.20 -22.49 7.18
N ILE A 83 -6.54 -22.40 7.16
CA ILE A 83 -7.27 -21.18 6.79
C ILE A 83 -6.98 -20.05 7.79
N ILE A 84 -6.90 -20.35 9.09
CA ILE A 84 -6.58 -19.35 10.12
C ILE A 84 -5.13 -18.85 9.99
N LYS A 85 -4.17 -19.72 9.68
CA LYS A 85 -2.78 -19.31 9.41
C LYS A 85 -2.71 -18.36 8.23
N GLU A 86 -3.46 -18.63 7.17
CA GLU A 86 -3.56 -17.75 6.00
C GLU A 86 -4.16 -16.39 6.36
N LEU A 87 -5.26 -16.35 7.12
CA LEU A 87 -5.87 -15.11 7.60
C LEU A 87 -4.88 -14.27 8.44
N LYS A 88 -4.16 -14.90 9.37
CA LYS A 88 -3.13 -14.23 10.17
C LYS A 88 -1.99 -13.67 9.31
N SER A 89 -1.62 -14.36 8.24
CA SER A 89 -0.61 -13.87 7.30
C SER A 89 -1.11 -12.64 6.53
N LEU A 90 -2.35 -12.71 6.03
CA LEU A 90 -2.99 -11.59 5.33
C LEU A 90 -3.11 -10.35 6.24
N ASP A 91 -3.48 -10.53 7.51
CA ASP A 91 -3.54 -9.44 8.49
C ASP A 91 -2.20 -8.72 8.70
N LYS A 92 -1.10 -9.49 8.78
CA LYS A 92 0.24 -8.93 8.88
C LYS A 92 0.61 -8.11 7.65
N GLU A 93 0.34 -8.64 6.46
CA GLU A 93 0.66 -7.96 5.20
C GLU A 93 -0.20 -6.71 4.98
N ILE A 94 -1.49 -6.76 5.32
CA ILE A 94 -2.40 -5.61 5.31
C ILE A 94 -1.88 -4.52 6.24
N SER A 95 -1.59 -4.86 7.50
CA SER A 95 -1.07 -3.92 8.50
C SER A 95 0.24 -3.26 8.03
N LYS A 96 1.10 -4.01 7.34
CA LYS A 96 2.34 -3.49 6.75
C LYS A 96 2.08 -2.49 5.64
N ARG A 97 1.12 -2.75 4.74
CA ARG A 97 0.73 -1.80 3.67
C ARG A 97 0.08 -0.55 4.25
N GLU A 98 -0.82 -0.69 5.22
CA GLU A 98 -1.50 0.44 5.86
C GLU A 98 -0.50 1.42 6.50
N LYS A 99 0.50 0.90 7.22
CA LYS A 99 1.56 1.73 7.80
C LYS A 99 2.35 2.50 6.73
N LYS A 100 2.68 1.86 5.61
CA LYS A 100 3.39 2.51 4.49
C LYS A 100 2.54 3.58 3.82
N ILE A 101 1.26 3.30 3.57
CA ILE A 101 0.30 4.25 3.00
C ILE A 101 0.20 5.49 3.89
N LYS A 102 0.00 5.30 5.21
CA LYS A 102 -0.06 6.42 6.16
C LYS A 102 1.22 7.26 6.14
N ALA A 103 2.39 6.62 6.18
CA ALA A 103 3.67 7.33 6.14
C ALA A 103 3.85 8.15 4.85
N MET A 104 3.46 7.62 3.68
CA MET A 104 3.51 8.35 2.41
C MET A 104 2.50 9.49 2.36
N GLU A 105 1.29 9.31 2.86
CA GLU A 105 0.27 10.36 2.93
C GLU A 105 0.65 11.50 3.89
N GLU A 106 1.34 11.20 4.98
CA GLU A 106 1.89 12.20 5.90
C GLU A 106 3.07 12.97 5.31
N THR A 107 3.91 12.30 4.51
CA THR A 107 5.06 12.92 3.84
C THR A 107 4.63 13.85 2.71
N GLY A 108 3.57 13.50 1.97
CA GLY A 108 3.01 14.34 0.90
C GLY A 108 2.18 15.55 1.37
N LYS A 109 1.91 15.67 2.68
CA LYS A 109 1.19 16.82 3.28
C LYS A 109 2.12 17.90 3.84
N LYS A 110 3.42 17.62 3.96
CA LYS A 110 4.45 18.56 4.43
C LYS A 110 5.09 19.27 3.25
#